data_AF-A0A947NG98-F1
#
_entry.id   AF-A0A947NG98-F1
#
_cell.length_a   1.000
_cell.length_b   1.000
_cell.length_c   1.000
_cell.angle_alpha   90.00
_cell.angle_beta   90.00
_cell.angle_gamma   90.00
#
_symmetry.space_group_name_H-M   'P 1'
#
loop_
_entity.id
_entity.type
_entity.pdbx_description
1 polymer ?
#
loop_
_entity_poly.entity_id
_entity_poly.type
_entity_poly.pdbx_seq_one_letter_code
_entity_poly.pdbx_strand_id
1 'polypeptide(L)' 'MKLIIALIQPEKLTDVKAALFAADVHKMTVSNAIGCGQQKGFTETYRGVIQEVNLLKKTRLEIAVNDKF' A
#
# COMPACT_ATOMS: atom_id res chain seq x y z
N MET A 1 1.89 22.33 3.42
CA MET A 1 0.79 21.36 3.15
C MET A 1 1.32 20.27 2.23
N LYS A 2 1.20 19.00 2.61
CA LYS A 2 1.72 17.85 1.85
C LYS A 2 0.69 16.73 1.80
N LEU A 3 0.72 15.95 0.72
CA LEU A 3 -0.04 14.72 0.60
C LEU A 3 0.93 13.54 0.70
N ILE A 4 0.81 12.76 1.77
CA ILE A 4 1.59 11.54 1.97
C ILE A 4 0.81 10.38 1.36
N ILE A 5 1.45 9.69 0.42
CA ILE A 5 0.92 8.48 -0.21
C ILE A 5 1.80 7.32 0.23
N ALA A 6 1.23 6.37 0.97
CA ALA A 6 1.93 5.18 1.44
C ALA A 6 1.29 3.92 0.85
N LEU A 7 2.12 2.99 0.36
CA LEU A 7 1.71 1.66 -0.08
C LEU A 7 2.27 0.63 0.89
N ILE A 8 1.38 -0.06 1.61
CA ILE A 8 1.76 -1.03 2.64
C ILE A 8 1.20 -2.43 2.36
N GLN A 9 1.69 -3.41 3.10
CA GLN A 9 1.08 -4.75 3.14
C GLN A 9 -0.32 -4.67 3.79
N PRO A 10 -1.31 -5.41 3.28
CA PRO A 10 -2.67 -5.36 3.81
C PRO A 10 -2.77 -5.74 5.30
N GLU A 11 -1.98 -6.71 5.78
CA GLU A 11 -1.98 -7.11 7.19
C GLU A 11 -1.53 -5.99 8.15
N LYS A 12 -0.78 -5.00 7.66
CA LYS A 12 -0.24 -3.91 8.47
C LYS A 12 -1.17 -2.72 8.64
N LEU A 13 -2.36 -2.73 8.02
CA LEU A 13 -3.29 -1.61 8.10
C LEU A 13 -3.70 -1.28 9.56
N THR A 14 -3.94 -2.29 10.38
CA THR A 14 -4.35 -2.10 11.78
C THR A 14 -3.25 -1.46 12.61
N ASP A 15 -2.02 -1.97 12.49
CA ASP A 15 -0.82 -1.44 13.16
C ASP A 15 -0.57 0.03 12.78
N VAL A 16 -0.63 0.33 11.47
CA VAL A 16 -0.41 1.69 10.95
C VAL A 16 -1.51 2.64 11.42
N LYS A 17 -2.78 2.21 11.44
CA LYS A 17 -3.89 3.01 11.97
C LYS A 17 -3.69 3.33 13.45
N ALA A 18 -3.31 2.36 14.27
CA ALA A 18 -3.07 2.57 15.69
C ALA A 18 -1.93 3.57 15.93
N ALA A 19 -0.83 3.45 15.19
CA ALA A 19 0.29 4.39 15.26
C ALA A 19 -0.09 5.81 14.83
N LEU A 20 -0.86 5.95 13.74
CA LEU A 20 -1.34 7.25 13.27
C LEU A 20 -2.30 7.90 14.27
N PHE A 21 -3.17 7.12 14.92
CA PHE A 21 -4.05 7.64 15.98
C PHE A 21 -3.29 8.07 17.22
N ALA A 22 -2.23 7.36 17.62
CA ALA A 22 -1.35 7.77 18.71
C ALA A 22 -0.58 9.07 18.40
N ALA A 23 -0.44 9.41 17.12
CA ALA A 23 0.17 10.65 16.64
C ALA A 23 -0.87 11.75 16.29
N ASP A 24 -2.11 11.63 16.78
CA ASP A 24 -3.23 12.56 16.52
C ASP A 24 -3.60 12.74 15.03
N VAL A 25 -3.24 11.77 14.17
CA VAL A 25 -3.60 11.76 12.74
C VAL A 25 -4.85 10.92 12.52
N HIS A 26 -6.01 11.57 12.52
CA HIS A 26 -7.30 10.89 12.38
C HIS A 26 -7.87 10.86 10.95
N LYS A 27 -7.39 11.74 10.06
CA LYS A 27 -7.93 11.91 8.71
C LYS A 27 -7.06 11.17 7.70
N MET A 28 -7.55 10.05 7.20
CA MET A 28 -6.87 9.25 6.18
C MET A 28 -7.88 8.62 5.22
N THR A 29 -7.50 8.51 3.95
CA THR A 29 -8.26 7.77 2.94
C THR A 29 -7.52 6.47 2.66
N VAL A 30 -8.26 5.36 2.60
CA VAL A 30 -7.71 4.03 2.32
C VAL A 30 -8.31 3.50 1.03
N SER A 31 -7.47 3.08 0.10
CA SER A 31 -7.88 2.44 -1.15
C SER A 31 -7.10 1.15 -1.40
N ASN A 32 -7.72 0.22 -2.12
CA ASN A 32 -7.06 -1.01 -2.54
C ASN A 32 -6.16 -0.72 -3.74
N ALA A 33 -4.94 -1.23 -3.71
CA ALA A 33 -3.98 -1.12 -4.80
C ALA A 33 -3.38 -2.49 -5.12
N ILE A 34 -2.79 -2.59 -6.31
CA ILE A 34 -2.00 -3.74 -6.69
C ILE A 34 -0.67 -3.20 -7.22
N GLY A 35 0.45 -3.76 -6.75
CA GLY A 35 1.77 -3.24 -7.04
C GLY A 35 2.77 -4.33 -7.38
N CYS A 36 3.69 -4.01 -8.29
CA CYS A 36 4.88 -4.80 -8.59
C CYS A 36 6.09 -4.14 -7.92
N GLY A 37 6.93 -4.92 -7.24
CA GLY A 37 8.14 -4.42 -6.57
C GLY A 37 9.43 -5.00 -7.17
N GLN A 38 10.56 -4.76 -6.52
CA GLN A 38 11.86 -5.34 -6.90
C GLN A 38 11.94 -6.87 -6.75
N GLN A 39 10.99 -7.48 -6.04
CA GLN A 39 10.94 -8.91 -5.78
C GLN A 39 10.44 -9.70 -7.00
N LYS A 40 10.88 -9.32 -8.23
CA LYS A 40 10.58 -9.89 -9.55
C LYS A 40 9.70 -11.12 -9.42
N GLY A 41 8.40 -10.95 -9.63
CA GLY A 41 7.43 -11.98 -9.29
C GLY A 41 7.66 -13.28 -10.06
N PHE A 42 6.86 -14.30 -9.75
CA PHE A 42 7.02 -15.60 -10.37
C PHE A 42 6.29 -15.65 -11.72
N THR A 43 6.96 -16.23 -12.70
CA THR A 43 6.39 -16.49 -14.01
C THR A 43 5.65 -17.83 -13.95
N GLU A 44 4.34 -17.83 -14.17
CA GLU A 44 3.56 -19.07 -14.20
C GLU A 44 3.24 -19.41 -15.66
N THR A 45 3.62 -20.62 -16.08
CA THR A 45 3.35 -21.10 -17.44
C THR A 45 2.11 -21.98 -17.41
N TYR A 46 1.02 -21.52 -18.01
CA TYR A 46 -0.18 -22.32 -18.21
C TYR A 46 -0.41 -22.57 -19.70
N ARG A 47 -0.39 -23.85 -20.11
CA ARG A 47 -0.57 -24.29 -21.51
C ARG A 47 0.37 -23.59 -22.52
N GLY A 48 1.62 -23.34 -22.13
CA GLY A 48 2.61 -22.68 -22.99
C GLY A 48 2.45 -21.17 -23.10
N VAL A 49 1.47 -20.57 -22.41
CA VAL A 49 1.38 -19.12 -22.23
C VAL A 49 2.08 -18.73 -20.95
N ILE A 50 3.08 -17.85 -21.08
CA ILE A 50 3.76 -17.23 -19.94
C ILE A 50 2.84 -16.13 -19.40
N GLN A 51 2.33 -16.29 -18.18
CA GLN A 51 1.68 -15.21 -17.45
C GLN A 51 2.66 -14.64 -16.42
N GLU A 52 3.04 -13.37 -16.59
CA GLU A 52 3.68 -12.60 -15.52
C GLU A 52 2.62 -12.20 -14.48
N VAL A 53 2.46 -13.01 -13.43
CA VAL A 53 1.58 -12.68 -12.30
C VAL A 53 2.41 -11.99 -11.22
N ASN A 54 2.83 -10.75 -11.51
CA ASN A 54 3.76 -10.02 -10.64
C ASN A 54 3.09 -8.97 -9.74
N LEU A 55 1.76 -8.91 -9.72
CA LEU A 55 1.02 -7.88 -8.99
C LEU A 55 0.55 -8.40 -7.63
N LEU A 56 1.13 -7.87 -6.56
CA LEU A 56 0.75 -8.17 -5.18
C LEU A 56 -0.27 -7.15 -4.67
N LYS A 57 -1.27 -7.63 -3.92
CA LYS A 57 -2.25 -6.75 -3.25
C LYS A 57 -1.54 -5.87 -2.24
N LYS A 58 -1.84 -4.58 -2.28
CA LYS A 58 -1.33 -3.55 -1.36
C LYS A 58 -2.49 -2.69 -0.89
N THR A 59 -2.29 -2.06 0.25
CA THR A 59 -3.20 -1.04 0.75
C THR A 59 -2.55 0.32 0.54
N ARG A 60 -3.26 1.21 -0.15
CA ARG A 60 -2.84 2.59 -0.35
C ARG A 60 -3.47 3.47 0.71
N LEU A 61 -2.64 4.23 1.42
CA LEU A 61 -3.05 5.26 2.36
C LEU A 61 -2.72 6.62 1.76
N GLU A 62 -3.68 7.53 1.84
CA GLU A 62 -3.56 8.91 1.41
C GLU A 62 -3.89 9.80 2.60
N ILE A 63 -2.90 10.59 3.04
CA ILE A 63 -2.97 11.39 4.25
C ILE A 63 -2.52 12.81 3.91
N ALA A 64 -3.42 13.78 4.09
CA ALA A 64 -3.10 15.19 3.92
C ALA A 64 -2.63 15.78 5.26
N VAL A 65 -1.41 16.33 5.27
CA VAL A 65 -0.79 16.93 6.46
C VAL A 65 -0.45 18.41 6.23
N ASN A 66 -0.49 19.20 7.30
CA ASN A 66 0.04 20.56 7.31
C ASN A 66 1.53 20.53 7.68
N ASP A 67 2.24 21.67 7.67
CA ASP A 67 3.69 21.64 7.95
C ASP A 67 4.04 21.46 9.44
N LYS A 68 3.03 21.43 10.32
CA LYS A 68 3.17 21.22 11.77
C LYS A 68 2.81 19.78 12.18
N PHE A 69 2.48 18.92 11.22
CA PHE A 69 2.17 17.50 11.37
C PHE A 69 3.04 16.67 10.41
#